data_AF-B0T340-F1
#
_entry.id   AF-B0T340-F1
#
_cell.length_a   1.000
_cell.length_b   1.000
_cell.length_c   1.000
_cell.angle_alpha   90.00
_cell.angle_beta   90.00
_cell.angle_gamma   90.00
#
_symmetry.space_group_name_H-M   'P 1'
#
loop_
_entity.id
_entity.type
_entity.pdbx_description
1 polymer ?
#
loop_
_entity_poly.entity_id
_entity_poly.type
_entity_poly.pdbx_seq_one_letter_code
_entity_poly.pdbx_strand_id
1 'polypeptide(L)' 'MTTSTAALLEDALREIAGPDAEPTSMTVDYGFIAQPVAAKAWIERSTRSLVFAQAEARTADGAMVAAASAVFRRVIPT' A
#
# COMPACT_ATOMS: atom_id res chain seq x y z
N MET A 1 -7.57 12.62 14.19
CA MET A 1 -7.83 11.16 14.17
C MET A 1 -6.50 10.45 14.05
N THR A 2 -6.29 9.35 14.76
CA THR A 2 -5.14 8.46 14.52
C THR A 2 -5.42 7.63 13.27
N THR A 3 -4.61 7.80 12.23
CA THR A 3 -4.68 6.98 11.01
C THR A 3 -4.33 5.53 11.37
N SER A 4 -5.14 4.57 10.90
CA SER A 4 -4.87 3.15 11.13
C SER A 4 -3.68 2.68 10.28
N THR A 5 -2.98 1.62 10.70
CA THR A 5 -1.89 1.02 9.91
C THR A 5 -2.37 0.62 8.51
N ALA A 6 -3.59 0.09 8.39
CA ALA A 6 -4.20 -0.24 7.10
C ALA A 6 -4.37 1.00 6.21
N ALA A 7 -4.90 2.10 6.75
CA ALA A 7 -5.10 3.33 6.00
C ALA A 7 -3.74 3.93 5.56
N LEU A 8 -2.73 3.91 6.43
CA LEU A 8 -1.38 4.37 6.08
C LEU A 8 -0.77 3.57 4.92
N LEU A 9 -0.94 2.24 4.93
CA LEU A 9 -0.49 1.37 3.85
C LEU A 9 -1.28 1.61 2.57
N GLU A 10 -2.60 1.73 2.66
CA GLU A 10 -3.48 1.99 1.53
C GLU A 10 -3.14 3.31 0.84
N ASP A 11 -2.91 4.38 1.61
CA ASP A 11 -2.52 5.68 1.09
C ASP A 11 -1.21 5.60 0.30
N ALA A 12 -0.17 4.96 0.87
CA ALA A 12 1.11 4.78 0.21
C ALA A 12 0.99 3.93 -1.08
N LEU A 13 0.16 2.89 -1.06
CA LEU A 13 -0.09 2.04 -2.22
C LEU A 13 -0.86 2.78 -3.32
N ARG A 14 -1.86 3.59 -2.96
CA ARG A 14 -2.63 4.43 -3.91
C ARG A 14 -1.76 5.49 -4.55
N GLU A 15 -0.87 6.12 -3.78
CA GLU A 15 0.07 7.12 -4.29
C GLU A 15 0.92 6.57 -5.43
N ILE A 16 1.52 5.39 -5.25
CA ILE A 16 2.38 4.80 -6.28
C ILE A 16 1.60 4.15 -7.43
N ALA A 17 0.35 3.71 -7.19
CA ALA A 17 -0.50 3.17 -8.24
C ALA A 17 -0.94 4.25 -9.24
N GLY A 18 -1.08 5.49 -8.75
CA GLY A 18 -1.42 6.67 -9.53
C GLY A 18 -2.94 6.91 -9.63
N PRO A 19 -3.34 8.11 -10.09
CA PRO A 19 -4.74 8.55 -10.10
C PRO A 19 -5.64 7.75 -11.05
N ASP A 20 -5.07 7.14 -12.09
CA ASP A 20 -5.80 6.33 -13.08
C ASP A 20 -5.87 4.85 -12.68
N ALA A 21 -5.66 4.54 -11.40
CA ALA A 21 -5.67 3.19 -10.86
C ALA A 21 -6.66 3.06 -9.70
N GLU A 22 -7.58 2.10 -9.81
CA GLU A 22 -8.55 1.81 -8.76
C GLU A 22 -8.19 0.51 -8.03
N PRO A 23 -8.29 0.45 -6.69
CA PRO A 23 -7.96 -0.76 -5.94
C PRO A 23 -8.97 -1.88 -6.26
N THR A 24 -8.44 -3.07 -6.49
CA THR A 24 -9.22 -4.30 -6.65
C THR A 24 -9.16 -5.16 -5.39
N SER A 25 -7.97 -5.25 -4.78
CA SER A 25 -7.77 -5.93 -3.51
C SER A 25 -6.55 -5.36 -2.78
N MET A 26 -6.57 -5.50 -1.45
CA MET A 26 -5.43 -5.25 -0.57
C MET A 26 -5.43 -6.31 0.53
N THR A 27 -4.29 -6.95 0.74
CA THR A 27 -4.04 -7.87 1.86
C THR A 27 -3.03 -7.23 2.77
N VAL A 28 -3.26 -7.29 4.08
CA VAL A 28 -2.34 -6.74 5.10
C VAL A 28 -1.93 -7.85 6.06
N ASP A 29 -0.64 -8.08 6.17
CA ASP A 29 -0.02 -8.99 7.12
C ASP A 29 0.50 -8.18 8.31
N TYR A 30 -0.18 -8.32 9.46
CA TYR A 30 0.20 -7.66 10.69
C TYR A 30 1.22 -8.52 11.45
N GLY A 31 2.35 -7.92 11.82
CA GLY A 31 3.39 -8.57 12.59
C GLY A 31 3.47 -8.05 14.02
N PHE A 32 3.96 -6.82 14.16
CA PHE A 32 4.29 -6.22 15.46
C PHE A 32 3.28 -5.14 15.85
N ILE A 33 2.81 -5.16 17.10
CA ILE A 33 1.86 -4.16 17.60
C ILE A 33 2.63 -2.93 18.06
N ALA A 34 2.91 -2.02 17.13
CA ALA A 34 3.45 -0.70 17.40
C ALA A 34 2.85 0.34 16.44
N GLN A 35 2.94 1.61 16.82
CA GLN A 35 2.52 2.70 15.96
C GLN A 35 3.54 2.88 14.82
N PRO A 36 3.16 2.69 13.54
CA PRO A 36 4.05 3.00 12.44
C PRO A 36 4.19 4.52 12.30
N VAL A 37 5.37 4.97 11.88
CA VAL A 37 5.64 6.39 11.61
C VAL A 37 5.61 6.71 10.12
N ALA A 38 5.82 5.71 9.27
CA ALA A 38 5.77 5.84 7.82
C ALA A 38 5.45 4.49 7.15
N ALA A 39 4.91 4.56 5.94
CA ALA A 39 4.85 3.45 5.01
C ALA A 39 5.71 3.74 3.78
N LYS A 40 6.38 2.72 3.27
CA LYS A 40 7.09 2.75 1.99
C LYS A 40 6.39 1.80 1.04
N ALA A 41 6.11 2.24 -0.18
CA ALA A 41 5.49 1.41 -1.21
C ALA A 41 6.35 1.34 -2.47
N TRP A 42 6.20 0.27 -3.24
CA TRP A 42 6.82 0.11 -4.56
C TRP A 42 5.95 -0.75 -5.47
N ILE A 43 6.10 -0.55 -6.79
CA ILE A 43 5.47 -1.40 -7.80
C ILE A 43 6.36 -2.63 -8.00
N GLU A 44 5.82 -3.81 -7.72
CA GLU A 44 6.48 -5.08 -8.01
C GLU A 44 6.35 -5.43 -9.50
N ARG A 45 5.17 -5.18 -10.08
CA ARG A 45 4.87 -5.45 -11.50
C ARG A 45 3.74 -4.56 -12.01
N SER A 46 3.83 -4.11 -13.25
CA SER A 46 2.71 -3.47 -13.96
C SER A 46 2.43 -4.17 -15.29
N THR A 47 1.17 -4.22 -15.67
CA THR A 47 0.70 -4.61 -17.00
C THR A 47 -0.09 -3.45 -17.63
N ARG A 48 -0.70 -3.68 -18.80
CA ARG A 48 -1.61 -2.74 -19.44
C ARG A 48 -2.86 -2.46 -18.58
N SER A 49 -3.34 -3.45 -17.83
CA SER A 49 -4.62 -3.36 -17.12
C SER A 49 -4.50 -3.42 -15.60
N LEU A 50 -3.36 -3.87 -15.06
CA LEU A 50 -3.17 -4.07 -13.62
C LEU A 50 -1.86 -3.48 -13.12
N VAL A 51 -1.85 -3.04 -11.87
CA VAL A 51 -0.65 -2.68 -11.09
C VAL A 51 -0.61 -3.57 -9.85
N PHE A 52 0.51 -4.25 -9.64
CA PHE A 52 0.79 -5.04 -8.45
C PHE A 52 1.79 -4.25 -7.61
N ALA A 53 1.37 -3.86 -6.42
CA ALA A 53 2.12 -3.00 -5.52
C ALA A 53 2.31 -3.68 -4.15
N GLN A 54 3.42 -3.36 -3.51
CA GLN A 54 3.76 -3.80 -2.16
C GLN A 54 4.01 -2.57 -1.29
N ALA A 55 3.76 -2.68 0.01
CA ALA A 55 4.10 -1.67 0.97
C ALA A 55 4.50 -2.27 2.32
N GLU A 56 5.33 -1.54 3.05
CA GLU A 56 5.73 -1.87 4.41
C GLU A 56 5.52 -0.67 5.32
N ALA A 57 4.89 -0.88 6.47
CA ALA A 57 4.77 0.08 7.54
C ALA A 57 5.86 -0.21 8.58
N ARG A 58 6.65 0.81 8.93
CA ARG A 58 7.76 0.68 9.86
C ARG A 58 7.66 1.68 11.01
N THR A 59 8.19 1.30 12.16
CA THR A 59 8.46 2.18 13.30
C THR A 59 9.67 3.07 13.03
N ALA A 60 9.91 4.07 13.90
CA ALA A 60 11.02 5.02 13.74
C ALA A 60 12.42 4.37 13.81
N ASP A 61 12.55 3.25 14.53
CA ASP A 61 13.76 2.44 14.62
C ASP A 61 13.89 1.42 13.47
N GLY A 62 12.95 1.43 12.52
CA GLY A 62 12.99 0.62 11.30
C GLY A 62 12.38 -0.78 11.43
N ALA A 63 11.85 -1.15 12.61
CA ALA A 63 11.13 -2.42 12.77
C ALA A 63 9.84 -2.43 11.95
N MET A 64 9.52 -3.58 11.35
CA MET A 64 8.33 -3.72 10.51
C MET A 64 7.09 -4.02 11.36
N VAL A 65 6.06 -3.20 11.20
CA VAL A 65 4.75 -3.32 11.88
C VAL A 65 3.82 -4.20 11.07
N ALA A 66 3.75 -3.93 9.77
CA ALA A 66 2.91 -4.66 8.83
C ALA A 66 3.46 -4.56 7.41
N ALA A 67 3.12 -5.54 6.58
CA ALA A 67 3.31 -5.51 5.15
C ALA A 67 1.95 -5.54 4.46
N ALA A 68 1.86 -4.96 3.26
CA ALA A 68 0.67 -5.04 2.43
C ALA A 68 1.03 -5.35 0.99
N SER A 69 0.15 -6.13 0.36
CA SER A 69 0.14 -6.35 -1.08
C SER A 69 -1.19 -5.88 -1.65
N ALA A 70 -1.15 -5.17 -2.77
CA ALA A 70 -2.36 -4.68 -3.42
C ALA A 70 -2.32 -4.87 -4.94
N VAL A 71 -3.51 -5.06 -5.48
CA VAL A 71 -3.76 -5.10 -6.93
C VAL A 71 -4.68 -3.94 -7.27
N PHE A 72 -4.27 -3.13 -8.23
CA PHE A 72 -5.07 -2.07 -8.80
C PHE A 72 -5.41 -2.39 -10.25
N ARG A 73 -6.60 -1.99 -10.70
CA ARG A 73 -6.98 -1.97 -12.11
C ARG A 73 -6.74 -0.59 -12.69
N ARG A 74 -6.23 -0.50 -13.92
CA ARG A 74 -6.15 0.76 -14.65
C ARG A 74 -7.52 1.11 -15.20
N VAL A 75 -7.97 2.34 -14.97
CA VAL A 75 -9.17 2.89 -15.58
C VAL A 75 -8.76 3.70 -16.81
N ILE A 76 -9.47 3.49 -17.92
CA ILE A 76 -9.34 4.34 -19.10
C ILE A 76 -10.34 5.48 -18.90
N PRO A 77 -9.91 6.75 -18.91
CA PRO A 77 -10.84 7.88 -18.89
C PRO A 77 -11.84 7.71 -20.03
N THR A 78 -13.14 7.71 -19.70
CA THR A 78 -14.23 7.57 -20.67
C THR A 78 -14.53 8.90 -21.33
#